data_AF-A0A2D5MUM4-F1
#
_entry.id   AF-A0A2D5MUM4-F1
#
_cell.length_a   1.000
_cell.length_b   1.000
_cell.length_c   1.000
_cell.angle_alpha   90.00
_cell.angle_beta   90.00
_cell.angle_gamma   90.00
#
_symmetry.space_group_name_H-M   'P 1'
#
loop_
_entity.id
_entity.type
_entity.pdbx_description
1 polymer ?
#
loop_
_entity_poly.entity_id
_entity_poly.type
_entity_poly.pdbx_seq_one_letter_code
_entity_poly.pdbx_strand_id
1 'polypeptide(L)'
;MSSKSQYSSTQPPRKRRKRVKMIARITSYDYNVQYDMRQKSQARNSRGSTEGLYAAPIHEESYNVMEGEILMAKEQAKHYRDGQLHCFSFANCLGAGLPAKLQEALMSTTTETAKAARKLARFMILDNLTYVGVAVTGFDSKSNSYQDMSQGFVATFGGMNTITNTGRDEIRPGDWITVDIPDQLKWDDDPFNRYKKAEGIPLDKLLFATVPYKVSSSYKVADEILKAIGTLGADVQAALRNRNIVPSALQSLQDPTTGNFEADISGYTNAARGAAGFKAVMAIDQQRKRFIIGKALSYARPGEPFDIVLGGQPCF
;
A
#
# COMPACT_ATOMS: atom_id res chain seq x y z
N MET A 1 21.59 52.25 -45.50
CA MET A 1 20.29 52.07 -44.81
C MET A 1 20.11 50.59 -44.48
N SER A 2 20.14 50.23 -43.21
CA SER A 2 19.68 48.91 -42.73
C SER A 2 19.15 49.10 -41.31
N SER A 3 17.83 49.24 -41.20
CA SER A 3 17.10 49.37 -39.95
C SER A 3 16.87 47.99 -39.35
N LYS A 4 17.59 47.65 -38.29
CA LYS A 4 17.25 46.49 -37.47
C LYS A 4 16.06 46.85 -36.57
N SER A 5 14.91 46.24 -36.88
CA SER A 5 13.73 46.22 -36.03
C SER A 5 14.07 45.63 -34.66
N GLN A 6 14.06 46.48 -33.63
CA GLN A 6 14.03 46.05 -32.24
C GLN A 6 12.58 45.73 -31.88
N TYR A 7 12.22 44.45 -31.87
CA TYR A 7 10.98 44.01 -31.26
C TYR A 7 11.11 44.15 -29.74
N SER A 8 10.46 45.18 -29.19
CA SER A 8 10.23 45.38 -27.76
C SER A 8 9.37 44.24 -27.22
N SER A 9 9.97 43.28 -26.52
CA SER A 9 9.27 42.23 -25.78
C SER A 9 8.72 42.75 -24.45
N THR A 10 7.91 43.81 -24.49
CA THR A 10 7.19 44.35 -23.32
C THR A 10 5.89 43.59 -23.06
N GLN A 11 5.91 42.26 -23.17
CA GLN A 11 4.92 41.45 -22.47
C GLN A 11 5.53 41.06 -21.12
N PRO A 12 4.96 41.51 -19.99
CA PRO A 12 5.37 40.95 -18.70
C PRO A 12 5.18 39.43 -18.79
N PRO A 13 6.13 38.63 -18.27
CA PRO A 13 6.03 37.18 -18.36
C PRO A 13 4.66 36.78 -17.81
N ARG A 14 3.82 36.18 -18.67
CA ARG A 14 2.52 35.67 -18.25
C ARG A 14 2.79 34.74 -17.08
N LYS A 15 2.47 35.18 -15.85
CA LYS A 15 2.34 34.28 -14.70
C LYS A 15 1.42 33.19 -15.21
N ARG A 16 1.96 31.99 -15.50
CA ARG A 16 1.16 30.82 -15.82
C ARG A 16 0.22 30.70 -14.63
N ARG A 17 -1.05 31.11 -14.82
CA ARG A 17 -2.08 30.90 -13.82
C ARG A 17 -2.18 29.39 -13.71
N LYS A 18 -1.57 28.83 -12.66
CA LYS A 18 -1.66 27.41 -12.37
C LYS A 18 -3.15 27.09 -12.24
N ARG A 19 -3.56 25.98 -12.85
CA ARG A 19 -4.94 25.49 -12.75
C ARG A 19 -5.26 25.34 -11.27
N VAL A 20 -6.29 26.05 -10.81
CA VAL A 20 -6.78 25.91 -9.44
C VAL A 20 -7.21 24.46 -9.26
N LYS A 21 -6.60 23.76 -8.31
CA LYS A 21 -7.04 22.42 -7.95
C LYS A 21 -8.42 22.54 -7.31
N MET A 22 -9.37 21.76 -7.81
CA MET A 22 -10.72 21.76 -7.25
C MET A 22 -10.66 21.22 -5.83
N ILE A 23 -11.25 21.96 -4.90
CA ILE A 23 -11.48 21.51 -3.54
C ILE A 23 -12.68 20.56 -3.57
N ALA A 24 -12.65 19.53 -2.74
CA ALA A 24 -13.78 18.63 -2.54
C ALA A 24 -15.08 19.41 -2.28
N ARG A 25 -16.17 18.99 -2.91
CA ARG A 25 -17.48 19.62 -2.73
C ARG A 25 -18.08 19.15 -1.41
N ILE A 26 -18.76 20.04 -0.70
CA ILE A 26 -19.40 19.73 0.59
C ILE A 26 -20.44 18.60 0.47
N THR A 27 -21.03 18.41 -0.72
CA THR A 27 -22.12 17.45 -0.95
C THR A 27 -21.68 16.16 -1.65
N SER A 28 -20.39 15.97 -1.96
CA SER A 28 -19.90 14.71 -2.56
C SER A 28 -19.16 13.85 -1.54
N TYR A 29 -18.98 12.57 -1.85
CA TYR A 29 -18.14 11.64 -1.05
C TYR A 29 -16.64 11.87 -1.26
N ASP A 30 -16.28 13.10 -1.62
CA ASP A 30 -14.94 13.54 -1.89
C ASP A 30 -14.42 14.33 -0.68
N TYR A 31 -13.13 14.22 -0.39
CA TYR A 31 -12.49 14.98 0.67
C TYR A 31 -11.06 15.33 0.28
N ASN A 32 -10.56 16.41 0.88
CA ASN A 32 -9.22 16.87 0.59
C ASN A 32 -8.21 16.07 1.40
N VAL A 33 -7.15 15.64 0.74
CA VAL A 33 -6.02 14.91 1.31
C VAL A 33 -4.73 15.62 0.97
N GLN A 34 -3.74 15.51 1.86
CA GLN A 34 -2.41 16.02 1.63
C GLN A 34 -1.48 14.88 1.21
N TYR A 35 -0.48 15.22 0.39
CA TYR A 35 0.54 14.26 0.00
C TYR A 35 1.59 14.09 1.10
N ASP A 36 1.92 12.85 1.47
CA ASP A 36 2.92 12.56 2.50
C ASP A 36 4.35 12.86 2.01
N MET A 37 4.80 14.08 2.31
CA MET A 37 6.11 14.58 1.91
C MET A 37 7.26 13.89 2.63
N ARG A 38 7.06 13.44 3.86
CA ARG A 38 8.11 12.70 4.58
C ARG A 38 8.32 11.34 3.94
N GLN A 39 7.24 10.64 3.59
CA GLN A 39 7.35 9.36 2.89
C GLN A 39 8.08 9.51 1.56
N LYS A 40 7.77 10.55 0.78
CA LYS A 40 8.53 10.87 -0.44
C LYS A 40 10.00 11.15 -0.16
N SER A 41 10.32 11.98 0.84
CA SER A 41 11.71 12.31 1.16
C SER A 41 12.48 11.08 1.63
N GLN A 42 11.87 10.22 2.44
CA GLN A 42 12.46 8.97 2.89
C GLN A 42 12.74 8.04 1.69
N ALA A 43 11.72 7.77 0.87
CA ALA A 43 11.87 6.93 -0.32
C ALA A 43 12.94 7.46 -1.29
N ARG A 44 13.02 8.78 -1.47
CA ARG A 44 14.06 9.42 -2.31
C ARG A 44 15.46 9.27 -1.73
N ASN A 45 15.63 9.38 -0.42
CA ASN A 45 16.93 9.29 0.24
C ASN A 45 17.40 7.83 0.39
N SER A 46 16.48 6.86 0.41
CA SER A 46 16.77 5.43 0.54
C SER A 46 17.31 4.74 -0.73
N ARG A 47 17.65 5.49 -1.79
CA ARG A 47 18.09 4.95 -3.10
C ARG A 47 19.30 4.01 -3.03
N GLY A 48 20.23 4.27 -2.11
CA GLY A 48 21.40 3.42 -1.89
C GLY A 48 21.28 2.46 -0.71
N SER A 49 20.19 2.52 0.06
CA SER A 49 20.04 1.67 1.24
C SER A 49 19.74 0.24 0.81
N THR A 50 20.35 -0.75 1.46
CA THR A 50 19.94 -2.16 1.37
C THR A 50 18.65 -2.43 2.14
N GLU A 51 18.23 -1.49 2.98
CA GLU A 51 17.04 -1.57 3.83
C GLU A 51 15.77 -1.28 3.03
N GLY A 52 14.78 -2.16 3.13
CA GLY A 52 13.47 -1.99 2.52
C GLY A 52 13.11 -3.10 1.51
N LEU A 53 11.81 -3.43 1.46
CA LEU A 53 11.29 -4.53 0.66
C LEU A 53 11.21 -4.19 -0.84
N TYR A 54 10.99 -2.90 -1.13
CA TYR A 54 10.73 -2.38 -2.47
C TYR A 54 11.77 -1.36 -2.92
N ALA A 55 12.13 -1.41 -4.20
CA ALA A 55 13.12 -0.51 -4.78
C ALA A 55 12.69 0.96 -4.66
N ALA A 56 13.66 1.84 -4.40
CA ALA A 56 13.43 3.28 -4.38
C ALA A 56 13.21 3.81 -5.81
N PRO A 57 12.25 4.72 -6.04
CA PRO A 57 12.06 5.32 -7.36
C PRO A 57 13.21 6.24 -7.74
N ILE A 58 13.67 6.12 -8.98
CA ILE A 58 14.73 6.91 -9.60
C ILE A 58 14.14 8.19 -10.19
N HIS A 59 12.99 8.08 -10.86
CA HIS A 59 12.35 9.20 -11.52
C HIS A 59 11.45 9.97 -10.54
N GLU A 60 11.35 11.29 -10.75
CA GLU A 60 10.52 12.14 -9.88
C GLU A 60 9.01 11.98 -10.17
N GLU A 61 8.67 11.56 -11.39
CA GLU A 61 7.30 11.29 -11.83
C GLU A 61 6.66 10.10 -11.09
N SER A 62 7.46 9.18 -10.57
CA SER A 62 7.02 8.00 -9.83
C SER A 62 6.38 8.35 -8.48
N TYR A 63 6.64 9.57 -7.99
CA TYR A 63 6.01 10.13 -6.80
C TYR A 63 4.70 10.86 -7.09
N ASN A 64 4.40 11.12 -8.38
CA ASN A 64 3.17 11.80 -8.76
C ASN A 64 1.99 10.87 -8.50
N VAL A 65 0.89 11.44 -8.03
CA VAL A 65 -0.38 10.72 -7.89
C VAL A 65 -1.18 10.98 -9.15
N MET A 66 -1.65 9.90 -9.78
CA MET A 66 -2.54 9.97 -10.94
C MET A 66 -3.98 9.73 -10.53
N GLU A 67 -4.92 10.18 -11.36
CA GLU A 67 -6.35 9.93 -11.15
C GLU A 67 -6.62 8.41 -11.25
N GLY A 68 -7.50 7.88 -10.41
CA GLY A 68 -7.81 6.46 -10.34
C GLY A 68 -6.84 5.62 -9.49
N GLU A 69 -5.78 6.22 -8.92
CA GLU A 69 -4.84 5.49 -8.06
C GLU A 69 -5.39 5.28 -6.63
N ILE A 70 -5.08 4.11 -6.06
CA ILE A 70 -5.40 3.77 -4.68
C ILE A 70 -4.49 4.55 -3.73
N LEU A 71 -5.10 5.19 -2.74
CA LEU A 71 -4.43 5.99 -1.73
C LEU A 71 -4.39 5.25 -0.40
N MET A 72 -3.21 5.27 0.20
CA MET A 72 -2.94 4.70 1.51
C MET A 72 -2.32 5.76 2.42
N ALA A 73 -2.56 5.65 3.71
CA ALA A 73 -1.90 6.42 4.75
C ALA A 73 -1.19 5.47 5.73
N LYS A 74 -0.13 5.95 6.38
CA LYS A 74 0.50 5.22 7.49
C LYS A 74 -0.30 5.47 8.77
N GLU A 75 -0.63 4.40 9.49
CA GLU A 75 -1.39 4.48 10.76
C GLU A 75 -0.65 5.30 11.82
N GLN A 76 0.70 5.29 11.79
CA GLN A 76 1.56 6.08 12.66
C GLN A 76 1.77 7.53 12.19
N ALA A 77 0.76 8.17 11.61
CA ALA A 77 0.76 9.61 11.37
C ALA A 77 0.69 10.45 12.68
N LYS A 78 1.11 9.92 13.84
CA LYS A 78 1.34 10.67 15.10
C LYS A 78 2.29 11.86 14.94
N HIS A 79 3.05 11.88 13.84
CA HIS A 79 3.97 12.97 13.52
C HIS A 79 3.32 14.19 12.87
N TYR A 80 2.13 14.03 12.30
CA TYR A 80 1.38 15.13 11.70
C TYR A 80 0.36 15.64 12.72
N ARG A 81 0.54 16.89 13.16
CA ARG A 81 -0.33 17.56 14.16
C ARG A 81 -1.27 18.57 13.50
N ASP A 82 -1.29 18.61 12.17
CA ASP A 82 -2.03 19.58 11.35
C ASP A 82 -3.50 19.21 11.15
N GLY A 83 -3.94 18.06 11.66
CA GLY A 83 -5.32 17.59 11.53
C GLY A 83 -5.72 17.21 10.10
N GLN A 84 -4.76 17.18 9.17
CA GLN A 84 -4.97 16.81 7.78
C GLN A 84 -4.57 15.34 7.56
N LEU A 85 -5.24 14.68 6.63
CA LEU A 85 -4.92 13.30 6.27
C LEU A 85 -3.83 13.29 5.21
N HIS A 86 -2.69 12.68 5.56
CA HIS A 86 -1.53 12.53 4.67
C HIS A 86 -1.56 11.15 4.01
N CYS A 87 -1.53 11.11 2.68
CA CYS A 87 -1.57 9.86 1.92
C CYS A 87 -0.58 9.84 0.75
N PHE A 88 -0.36 8.65 0.21
CA PHE A 88 0.48 8.39 -0.95
C PHE A 88 -0.08 7.20 -1.75
N SER A 89 0.32 7.05 -3.01
CA SER A 89 -0.22 6.05 -3.94
C SER A 89 0.76 4.95 -4.37
N PHE A 90 1.96 4.90 -3.78
CA PHE A 90 3.02 3.98 -4.17
C PHE A 90 3.48 3.08 -3.02
N ALA A 91 3.92 1.86 -3.32
CA ALA A 91 4.43 0.89 -2.36
C ALA A 91 5.96 0.91 -2.19
N ASN A 92 6.67 1.73 -2.97
CA ASN A 92 8.13 1.86 -2.89
C ASN A 92 8.62 2.21 -1.48
N CYS A 93 9.76 1.60 -1.10
CA CYS A 93 10.38 1.74 0.21
C CYS A 93 9.46 1.44 1.41
N LEU A 94 8.33 0.75 1.19
CA LEU A 94 7.61 0.11 2.30
C LEU A 94 8.48 -1.03 2.85
N GLY A 95 8.43 -1.21 4.17
CA GLY A 95 9.21 -2.23 4.87
C GLY A 95 10.39 -1.72 5.70
N ALA A 96 10.65 -0.42 5.77
CA ALA A 96 11.68 0.15 6.66
C ALA A 96 11.47 -0.20 8.15
N GLY A 97 10.23 -0.45 8.56
CA GLY A 97 9.89 -0.87 9.93
C GLY A 97 9.95 -2.38 10.18
N LEU A 98 10.37 -3.18 9.18
CA LEU A 98 10.47 -4.63 9.35
C LEU A 98 11.72 -5.01 10.16
N PRO A 99 11.66 -6.06 11.01
CA PRO A 99 12.81 -6.56 11.75
C PRO A 99 14.00 -6.86 10.84
N ALA A 100 15.22 -6.50 11.25
CA ALA A 100 16.44 -6.75 10.46
C ALA A 100 16.58 -8.24 10.07
N LYS A 101 16.27 -9.16 10.98
CA LYS A 101 16.29 -10.62 10.71
C LYS A 101 15.26 -11.06 9.67
N LEU A 102 14.11 -10.41 9.61
CA LEU A 102 13.13 -10.67 8.56
C LEU A 102 13.64 -10.16 7.20
N GLN A 103 14.35 -9.03 7.18
CA GLN A 103 14.98 -8.50 5.97
C GLN A 103 16.09 -9.43 5.46
N GLU A 104 16.91 -9.99 6.36
CA GLU A 104 17.89 -11.03 6.01
C GLU A 104 17.20 -12.26 5.41
N ALA A 105 16.10 -12.74 6.01
CA ALA A 105 15.36 -13.89 5.52
C ALA A 105 14.71 -13.66 4.13
N LEU A 106 14.35 -12.41 3.82
CA LEU A 106 13.85 -12.03 2.49
C LEU A 106 14.93 -12.12 1.40
N MET A 107 16.20 -11.91 1.76
CA MET A 107 17.36 -12.01 0.88
C MET A 107 17.97 -13.42 0.85
N SER A 108 17.36 -14.39 1.55
CA SER A 108 17.83 -15.78 1.56
C SER A 108 17.82 -16.38 0.16
N THR A 109 18.86 -17.15 -0.16
CA THR A 109 18.97 -17.94 -1.40
C THR A 109 17.96 -19.09 -1.45
N THR A 110 17.39 -19.48 -0.31
CA THR A 110 16.42 -20.57 -0.24
C THR A 110 15.02 -20.07 -0.58
N THR A 111 14.46 -20.59 -1.68
CA THR A 111 13.16 -20.19 -2.23
C THR A 111 12.02 -20.28 -1.21
N GLU A 112 12.01 -21.31 -0.37
CA GLU A 112 10.94 -21.52 0.62
C GLU A 112 11.01 -20.51 1.78
N THR A 113 12.20 -20.23 2.31
CA THR A 113 12.37 -19.21 3.36
C THR A 113 12.03 -17.81 2.85
N ALA A 114 12.40 -17.50 1.59
CA ALA A 114 12.08 -16.22 0.99
C ALA A 114 10.57 -16.06 0.78
N LYS A 115 9.87 -17.09 0.29
CA LYS A 115 8.40 -17.09 0.15
C LYS A 115 7.70 -16.90 1.50
N ALA A 116 8.15 -17.60 2.54
CA ALA A 116 7.60 -17.46 3.90
C ALA A 116 7.82 -16.04 4.44
N ALA A 117 9.04 -15.52 4.33
CA ALA A 117 9.38 -14.16 4.76
C ALA A 117 8.53 -13.11 4.03
N ARG A 118 8.27 -13.30 2.73
CA ARG A 118 7.41 -12.40 1.93
C ARG A 118 5.99 -12.33 2.46
N LYS A 119 5.37 -13.47 2.78
CA LYS A 119 3.99 -13.50 3.32
C LYS A 119 3.90 -12.74 4.64
N LEU A 120 4.85 -12.98 5.54
CA LEU A 120 4.88 -12.30 6.84
C LEU A 120 5.19 -10.80 6.71
N ALA A 121 6.16 -10.43 5.88
CA ALA A 121 6.50 -9.04 5.62
C ALA A 121 5.32 -8.24 5.04
N ARG A 122 4.57 -8.84 4.10
CA ARG A 122 3.37 -8.20 3.52
C ARG A 122 2.32 -7.92 4.59
N PHE A 123 2.05 -8.90 5.44
CA PHE A 123 1.09 -8.77 6.52
C PHE A 123 1.48 -7.66 7.51
N MET A 124 2.75 -7.61 7.91
CA MET A 124 3.26 -6.56 8.80
C MET A 124 3.24 -5.16 8.16
N ILE A 125 3.49 -5.04 6.86
CA ILE A 125 3.41 -3.76 6.17
C ILE A 125 1.95 -3.30 6.09
N LEU A 126 1.02 -4.18 5.69
CA LEU A 126 -0.40 -3.84 5.61
C LEU A 126 -0.96 -3.43 6.98
N ASP A 127 -0.54 -4.06 8.07
CA ASP A 127 -0.99 -3.68 9.42
C ASP A 127 -0.73 -2.20 9.74
N ASN A 128 0.39 -1.66 9.27
CA ASN A 128 0.79 -0.28 9.50
C ASN A 128 0.14 0.73 8.53
N LEU A 129 -0.71 0.27 7.61
CA LEU A 129 -1.34 1.10 6.60
C LEU A 129 -2.85 1.20 6.82
N THR A 130 -3.44 2.24 6.28
CA THR A 130 -4.88 2.45 6.25
C THR A 130 -5.31 2.84 4.85
N TYR A 131 -6.34 2.19 4.33
CA TYR A 131 -6.96 2.60 3.08
C TYR A 131 -7.64 3.96 3.27
N VAL A 132 -7.38 4.87 2.34
CA VAL A 132 -7.87 6.24 2.37
C VAL A 132 -9.00 6.37 1.35
N GLY A 133 -8.70 6.11 0.08
CA GLY A 133 -9.66 6.32 -1.01
C GLY A 133 -9.02 6.11 -2.36
N VAL A 134 -9.70 6.58 -3.40
CA VAL A 134 -9.16 6.65 -4.76
C VAL A 134 -8.92 8.11 -5.14
N ALA A 135 -7.80 8.41 -5.79
CA ALA A 135 -7.47 9.76 -6.23
C ALA A 135 -8.42 10.22 -7.35
N VAL A 136 -9.08 11.36 -7.16
CA VAL A 136 -9.93 12.00 -8.17
C VAL A 136 -9.14 13.00 -9.00
N THR A 137 -8.18 13.68 -8.36
CA THR A 137 -7.34 14.69 -9.01
C THR A 137 -5.88 14.29 -8.91
N GLY A 138 -5.13 14.44 -10.00
CA GLY A 138 -3.69 14.20 -9.98
C GLY A 138 -2.91 15.18 -9.09
N PHE A 139 -1.80 14.70 -8.52
CA PHE A 139 -0.84 15.49 -7.77
C PHE A 139 0.56 15.35 -8.39
N ASP A 140 1.10 16.44 -8.92
CA ASP A 140 2.50 16.49 -9.36
C ASP A 140 3.41 16.85 -8.19
N SER A 141 4.37 15.98 -7.93
CA SER A 141 5.31 16.11 -6.83
C SER A 141 6.46 17.07 -7.14
N LYS A 142 6.70 17.41 -8.42
CA LYS A 142 7.84 18.23 -8.89
C LYS A 142 7.50 19.72 -9.00
N SER A 143 6.34 20.05 -9.56
CA SER A 143 5.98 21.45 -9.90
C SER A 143 5.21 22.20 -8.82
N ASN A 144 4.86 21.54 -7.71
CA ASN A 144 4.10 22.17 -6.63
C ASN A 144 5.05 22.84 -5.63
N SER A 145 4.90 24.16 -5.50
CA SER A 145 5.58 24.95 -4.48
C SER A 145 5.13 24.50 -3.09
N TYR A 146 5.87 24.82 -2.03
CA TYR A 146 5.49 24.50 -0.64
C TYR A 146 4.03 24.91 -0.32
N GLN A 147 3.55 26.01 -0.90
CA GLN A 147 2.16 26.46 -0.78
C GLN A 147 1.16 25.55 -1.52
N ASP A 148 1.46 25.12 -2.75
CA ASP A 148 0.61 24.19 -3.52
C ASP A 148 0.57 22.78 -2.90
N MET A 149 1.61 22.43 -2.14
CA MET A 149 1.67 21.19 -1.35
C MET A 149 0.78 21.25 -0.12
N SER A 150 0.50 22.45 0.41
CA SER A 150 -0.46 22.66 1.52
C SER A 150 -1.91 22.52 1.06
N GLN A 151 -2.19 22.75 -0.23
CA GLN A 151 -3.53 22.62 -0.79
C GLN A 151 -3.94 21.15 -1.03
N GLY A 152 -2.96 20.23 -1.14
CA GLY A 152 -3.24 18.80 -1.32
C GLY A 152 -3.83 18.41 -2.68
N PHE A 153 -4.71 17.42 -2.66
CA PHE A 153 -5.50 16.90 -3.77
C PHE A 153 -6.77 16.21 -3.25
N VAL A 154 -7.67 15.79 -4.13
CA VAL A 154 -8.97 15.22 -3.76
C VAL A 154 -8.95 13.70 -3.85
N ALA A 155 -9.43 13.04 -2.80
CA ALA A 155 -9.71 11.62 -2.74
C ALA A 155 -11.22 11.39 -2.65
N THR A 156 -11.69 10.29 -3.23
CA THR A 156 -13.07 9.82 -3.09
C THR A 156 -13.08 8.49 -2.34
N PHE A 157 -13.98 8.35 -1.38
CA PHE A 157 -14.17 7.11 -0.62
C PHE A 157 -15.45 6.35 -1.01
N GLY A 158 -16.38 7.03 -1.66
CA GLY A 158 -17.71 6.49 -1.94
C GLY A 158 -18.20 6.86 -3.33
N GLY A 159 -19.03 5.98 -3.91
CA GLY A 159 -19.62 6.18 -5.23
C GLY A 159 -19.00 5.29 -6.30
N MET A 160 -19.35 5.53 -7.55
CA MET A 160 -18.84 4.76 -8.68
C MET A 160 -17.52 5.34 -9.17
N ASN A 161 -16.52 4.49 -9.37
CA ASN A 161 -15.25 4.88 -9.97
C ASN A 161 -14.75 3.78 -10.91
N THR A 162 -13.88 4.14 -11.83
CA THR A 162 -13.19 3.20 -12.71
C THR A 162 -11.73 3.15 -12.30
N ILE A 163 -11.25 1.97 -11.91
CA ILE A 163 -9.86 1.74 -11.52
C ILE A 163 -9.26 0.62 -12.35
N THR A 164 -7.94 0.61 -12.51
CA THR A 164 -7.24 -0.47 -13.22
C THR A 164 -7.02 -1.66 -12.29
N ASN A 165 -7.24 -2.88 -12.80
CA ASN A 165 -6.84 -4.09 -12.10
C ASN A 165 -5.30 -4.19 -12.10
N THR A 166 -4.68 -3.81 -10.99
CA THR A 166 -3.22 -3.87 -10.80
C THR A 166 -2.75 -5.21 -10.24
N GLY A 167 -3.67 -6.10 -9.87
CA GLY A 167 -3.38 -7.43 -9.35
C GLY A 167 -3.11 -8.47 -10.43
N ARG A 168 -2.90 -9.71 -9.98
CA ARG A 168 -2.70 -10.89 -10.86
C ARG A 168 -3.98 -11.68 -11.11
N ASP A 169 -4.96 -11.54 -10.23
CA ASP A 169 -6.20 -12.30 -10.30
C ASP A 169 -7.21 -11.59 -11.21
N GLU A 170 -8.04 -12.38 -11.89
CA GLU A 170 -9.20 -11.87 -12.60
C GLU A 170 -10.26 -11.40 -11.61
N ILE A 171 -10.86 -10.24 -11.90
CA ILE A 171 -11.94 -9.66 -11.11
C ILE A 171 -13.27 -9.97 -11.80
N ARG A 172 -14.22 -10.54 -11.05
CA ARG A 172 -15.56 -10.82 -11.55
C ARG A 172 -16.58 -9.81 -11.01
N PRO A 173 -17.66 -9.55 -11.78
CA PRO A 173 -18.77 -8.75 -11.28
C PRO A 173 -19.32 -9.35 -9.98
N GLY A 174 -19.46 -8.51 -8.96
CA GLY A 174 -19.94 -8.89 -7.65
C GLY A 174 -18.85 -9.25 -6.63
N ASP A 175 -17.59 -9.38 -7.05
CA ASP A 175 -16.49 -9.61 -6.13
C ASP A 175 -16.24 -8.40 -5.22
N TRP A 176 -15.92 -8.66 -3.96
CA TRP A 176 -15.38 -7.65 -3.05
C TRP A 176 -13.92 -7.45 -3.38
N ILE A 177 -13.48 -6.20 -3.54
CA ILE A 177 -12.09 -5.88 -3.90
C ILE A 177 -11.36 -5.36 -2.67
N THR A 178 -10.17 -5.88 -2.45
CA THR A 178 -9.23 -5.46 -1.41
C THR A 178 -7.93 -4.94 -1.98
N VAL A 179 -7.27 -4.07 -1.22
CA VAL A 179 -5.90 -3.63 -1.48
C VAL A 179 -4.91 -4.67 -0.95
N ASP A 180 -3.91 -5.01 -1.77
CA ASP A 180 -2.71 -5.75 -1.37
C ASP A 180 -1.45 -5.03 -1.88
N ILE A 181 -0.29 -5.51 -1.46
CA ILE A 181 1.01 -4.98 -1.84
C ILE A 181 1.46 -5.67 -3.14
N PRO A 182 2.16 -4.99 -4.06
CA PRO A 182 2.71 -5.63 -5.25
C PRO A 182 3.70 -6.75 -4.94
N ASP A 183 3.73 -7.74 -5.82
CA ASP A 183 4.61 -8.91 -5.71
C ASP A 183 6.07 -8.63 -6.10
N GLN A 184 6.33 -7.53 -6.80
CA GLN A 184 7.64 -7.17 -7.37
C GLN A 184 8.56 -6.66 -6.26
N LEU A 185 9.60 -7.40 -5.92
CA LEU A 185 10.54 -7.01 -4.89
C LEU A 185 11.76 -6.31 -5.46
N LYS A 186 12.47 -5.61 -4.58
CA LYS A 186 13.75 -4.97 -4.92
C LYS A 186 14.81 -5.94 -5.45
N TRP A 187 14.81 -7.18 -4.97
CA TRP A 187 15.83 -8.21 -5.26
C TRP A 187 15.39 -9.23 -6.30
N ASP A 188 14.23 -9.06 -6.94
CA ASP A 188 13.86 -9.91 -8.06
C ASP A 188 14.78 -9.60 -9.26
N ASP A 189 15.02 -10.58 -10.14
CA ASP A 189 15.97 -10.48 -11.26
C ASP A 189 15.68 -9.31 -12.23
N ASP A 190 14.41 -8.89 -12.32
CA ASP A 190 13.98 -7.72 -13.08
C ASP A 190 12.87 -6.97 -12.31
N PRO A 191 13.24 -6.03 -11.42
CA PRO A 191 12.28 -5.30 -10.58
C PRO A 191 11.49 -4.23 -11.37
N PHE A 192 11.90 -3.92 -12.60
CA PHE A 192 11.33 -2.88 -13.45
C PHE A 192 10.73 -3.43 -14.75
N ASN A 193 10.39 -4.73 -14.75
CA ASN A 193 9.91 -5.41 -15.94
C ASN A 193 8.65 -4.74 -16.51
N ARG A 194 8.75 -4.23 -17.74
CA ARG A 194 7.66 -3.51 -18.43
C ARG A 194 6.43 -4.37 -18.65
N TYR A 195 6.61 -5.68 -18.87
CA TYR A 195 5.51 -6.60 -19.14
C TYR A 195 4.63 -6.89 -17.91
N LYS A 196 5.11 -6.55 -16.71
CA LYS A 196 4.39 -6.76 -15.46
C LYS A 196 3.68 -5.50 -14.97
N LYS A 197 3.68 -4.41 -15.75
CA LYS A 197 3.11 -3.12 -15.36
C LYS A 197 2.11 -2.65 -16.42
N ALA A 198 1.04 -2.03 -15.95
CA ALA A 198 0.07 -1.39 -16.83
C ALA A 198 0.71 -0.20 -17.55
N GLU A 199 0.28 0.03 -18.79
CA GLU A 199 0.79 1.07 -19.66
C GLU A 199 0.54 2.47 -19.05
N GLY A 200 1.48 3.40 -19.22
CA GLY A 200 1.37 4.77 -18.72
C GLY A 200 1.79 4.99 -17.27
N ILE A 201 2.14 3.93 -16.51
CA ILE A 201 2.72 4.04 -15.17
C ILE A 201 4.25 4.06 -15.28
N PRO A 202 4.94 5.00 -14.59
CA PRO A 202 6.40 5.00 -14.54
C PRO A 202 6.96 3.64 -14.12
N LEU A 203 7.99 3.16 -14.83
CA LEU A 203 8.51 1.80 -14.68
C LEU A 203 9.04 1.48 -13.28
N ASP A 204 9.45 2.49 -12.53
CA ASP A 204 9.96 2.36 -11.17
C ASP A 204 8.90 2.61 -10.09
N LYS A 205 7.69 3.04 -10.45
CA LYS A 205 6.57 3.17 -9.52
C LYS A 205 5.93 1.81 -9.27
N LEU A 206 5.75 1.47 -7.99
CA LEU A 206 5.05 0.26 -7.57
C LEU A 206 3.68 0.66 -7.04
N LEU A 207 2.62 0.29 -7.73
CA LEU A 207 1.24 0.56 -7.30
C LEU A 207 0.75 -0.54 -6.36
N PHE A 208 -0.19 -0.16 -5.49
CA PHE A 208 -0.93 -1.15 -4.71
C PHE A 208 -1.76 -2.06 -5.64
N ALA A 209 -1.79 -3.34 -5.31
CA ALA A 209 -2.47 -4.37 -6.08
C ALA A 209 -3.95 -4.46 -5.67
N THR A 210 -4.85 -4.62 -6.64
CA THR A 210 -6.26 -4.97 -6.40
C THR A 210 -6.43 -6.48 -6.40
N VAL A 211 -6.98 -7.04 -5.33
CA VAL A 211 -7.18 -8.49 -5.17
C VAL A 211 -8.61 -8.78 -4.71
N PRO A 212 -9.29 -9.80 -5.28
CA PRO A 212 -10.61 -10.19 -4.82
C PRO A 212 -10.56 -10.79 -3.40
N TYR A 213 -11.37 -10.23 -2.50
CA TYR A 213 -11.54 -10.69 -1.13
C TYR A 213 -12.50 -11.88 -1.05
N LYS A 214 -12.05 -12.94 -0.38
CA LYS A 214 -12.82 -14.16 -0.14
C LYS A 214 -12.83 -14.47 1.34
N VAL A 215 -13.99 -14.58 1.98
CA VAL A 215 -14.11 -14.83 3.43
C VAL A 215 -13.43 -16.14 3.85
N SER A 216 -13.59 -17.20 3.05
CA SER A 216 -12.95 -18.51 3.29
C SER A 216 -11.41 -18.47 3.23
N SER A 217 -10.82 -17.38 2.74
CA SER A 217 -9.38 -17.22 2.71
C SER A 217 -8.79 -16.74 4.04
N SER A 218 -9.56 -16.17 4.98
CA SER A 218 -8.96 -15.61 6.21
C SER A 218 -8.35 -16.67 7.12
N TYR A 219 -8.98 -17.84 7.24
CA TYR A 219 -8.38 -19.00 7.91
C TYR A 219 -7.12 -19.47 7.20
N LYS A 220 -7.16 -19.59 5.86
CA LYS A 220 -6.01 -20.03 5.06
C LYS A 220 -4.83 -19.06 5.18
N VAL A 221 -5.10 -17.76 5.14
CA VAL A 221 -4.09 -16.71 5.32
C VAL A 221 -3.46 -16.81 6.70
N ALA A 222 -4.26 -17.00 7.76
CA ALA A 222 -3.76 -17.17 9.11
C ALA A 222 -2.90 -18.44 9.25
N ASP A 223 -3.32 -19.55 8.66
CA ASP A 223 -2.56 -20.82 8.64
C ASP A 223 -1.25 -20.68 7.85
N GLU A 224 -1.30 -20.00 6.70
CA GLU A 224 -0.12 -19.70 5.89
C GLU A 224 0.87 -18.77 6.62
N ILE A 225 0.39 -17.81 7.42
CA ILE A 225 1.25 -16.94 8.23
C ILE A 225 1.93 -17.75 9.34
N LEU A 226 1.19 -18.62 10.04
CA LEU A 226 1.78 -19.46 11.09
C LEU A 226 2.80 -20.44 10.53
N LYS A 227 2.48 -21.11 9.41
CA LYS A 227 3.44 -21.96 8.69
C LYS A 227 4.64 -21.16 8.20
N ALA A 228 4.44 -19.92 7.75
CA ALA A 228 5.55 -19.04 7.41
C ALA A 228 6.44 -18.74 8.63
N ILE A 229 5.86 -18.46 9.81
CA ILE A 229 6.63 -18.26 11.04
C ILE A 229 7.40 -19.52 11.43
N GLY A 230 6.79 -20.70 11.34
CA GLY A 230 7.41 -21.97 11.68
C GLY A 230 8.56 -22.37 10.74
N THR A 231 8.46 -22.00 9.46
CA THR A 231 9.52 -22.23 8.46
C THR A 231 10.66 -21.21 8.54
N LEU A 232 10.40 -20.03 9.12
CA LEU A 232 11.43 -19.04 9.39
C LEU A 232 12.29 -19.48 10.58
N GLY A 233 13.62 -19.31 10.46
CA GLY A 233 14.58 -19.74 11.47
C GLY A 233 14.37 -19.11 12.84
N ALA A 234 14.97 -19.73 13.88
CA ALA A 234 14.80 -19.34 15.28
C ALA A 234 15.09 -17.85 15.56
N ASP A 235 15.99 -17.23 14.80
CA ASP A 235 16.35 -15.82 14.93
C ASP A 235 15.20 -14.86 14.54
N VAL A 236 14.44 -15.20 13.50
CA VAL A 236 13.28 -14.42 13.09
C VAL A 236 12.16 -14.58 14.11
N GLN A 237 11.94 -15.80 14.60
CA GLN A 237 10.99 -16.06 15.67
C GLN A 237 11.35 -15.28 16.94
N ALA A 238 12.63 -15.22 17.31
CA ALA A 238 13.11 -14.43 18.44
C ALA A 238 12.84 -12.92 18.24
N ALA A 239 13.04 -12.39 17.03
CA ALA A 239 12.71 -10.99 16.72
C ALA A 239 11.19 -10.72 16.83
N LEU A 240 10.37 -11.71 16.49
CA LEU A 240 8.91 -11.65 16.62
C LEU A 240 8.43 -11.90 18.07
N ARG A 241 9.27 -12.31 19.03
CA ARG A 241 8.83 -12.39 20.44
C ARG A 241 8.52 -11.02 21.05
N ASN A 242 9.07 -9.95 20.48
CA ASN A 242 8.81 -8.60 20.95
C ASN A 242 7.40 -8.15 20.53
N ARG A 243 6.48 -8.09 21.51
CA ARG A 243 5.09 -7.65 21.29
C ARG A 243 4.97 -6.23 20.75
N ASN A 244 5.97 -5.38 20.92
CA ASN A 244 5.94 -4.02 20.36
C ASN A 244 6.15 -4.00 18.83
N ILE A 245 6.67 -5.08 18.26
CA ILE A 245 7.02 -5.20 16.85
C ILE A 245 5.98 -6.03 16.10
N VAL A 246 5.38 -7.02 16.77
CA VAL A 246 4.40 -7.92 16.15
C VAL A 246 3.02 -7.26 16.07
N PRO A 247 2.35 -7.33 14.89
CA PRO A 247 0.97 -6.91 14.72
C PRO A 247 0.04 -7.45 15.80
N SER A 248 -0.89 -6.62 16.27
CA SER A 248 -1.83 -7.00 17.34
C SER A 248 -2.61 -8.28 17.02
N ALA A 249 -2.92 -8.52 15.73
CA ALA A 249 -3.59 -9.72 15.24
C ALA A 249 -2.78 -11.01 15.43
N LEU A 250 -1.45 -10.95 15.45
CA LEU A 250 -0.58 -12.10 15.68
C LEU A 250 -0.17 -12.26 17.14
N GLN A 251 -0.29 -11.20 17.96
CA GLN A 251 0.01 -11.28 19.39
C GLN A 251 -0.87 -12.30 20.12
N SER A 252 -2.13 -12.48 19.68
CA SER A 252 -3.02 -13.50 20.26
C SER A 252 -2.61 -14.94 19.95
N LEU A 253 -1.73 -15.16 18.96
CA LEU A 253 -1.16 -16.46 18.62
C LEU A 253 0.16 -16.74 19.34
N GLN A 254 0.67 -15.80 20.13
CA GLN A 254 1.85 -16.04 20.95
C GLN A 254 1.43 -16.71 22.25
N ASP A 255 2.13 -17.79 22.60
CA ASP A 255 2.02 -18.38 23.94
C ASP A 255 2.38 -17.29 24.97
N PRO A 256 1.49 -16.98 25.93
CA PRO A 256 1.74 -15.94 26.92
C PRO A 256 2.96 -16.21 27.82
N THR A 257 3.40 -17.48 27.90
CA THR A 257 4.49 -17.91 28.78
C THR A 257 5.83 -17.93 28.07
N THR A 258 5.86 -18.43 26.82
CA THR A 258 7.09 -18.65 26.06
C THR A 258 7.32 -17.61 24.95
N GLY A 259 6.27 -16.88 24.55
CA GLY A 259 6.29 -15.96 23.40
C GLY A 259 6.43 -16.66 22.05
N ASN A 260 6.38 -18.00 22.04
CA ASN A 260 6.52 -18.79 20.82
C ASN A 260 5.17 -18.88 20.08
N PHE A 261 5.25 -19.07 18.77
CA PHE A 261 4.11 -19.38 17.93
C PHE A 261 3.99 -20.90 17.76
N GLU A 262 2.77 -21.40 17.64
CA GLU A 262 2.54 -22.76 17.19
C GLU A 262 2.86 -22.91 15.69
N ALA A 263 3.13 -24.15 15.28
CA ALA A 263 3.53 -24.45 13.90
C ALA A 263 2.41 -24.26 12.88
N ASP A 264 1.15 -24.42 13.29
CA ASP A 264 -0.03 -24.31 12.44
C ASP A 264 -1.29 -23.93 13.23
N ILE A 265 -2.42 -23.72 12.54
CA ILE A 265 -3.69 -23.45 13.24
C ILE A 265 -4.24 -24.71 13.92
N SER A 266 -3.88 -25.92 13.46
CA SER A 266 -4.45 -27.17 13.98
C SER A 266 -4.09 -27.41 15.45
N GLY A 267 -2.95 -26.90 15.93
CA GLY A 267 -2.58 -26.90 17.34
C GLY A 267 -3.54 -26.11 18.26
N TYR A 268 -4.31 -25.17 17.70
CA TYR A 268 -5.34 -24.42 18.42
C TYR A 268 -6.71 -25.12 18.46
N THR A 269 -6.85 -26.37 18.01
CA THR A 269 -8.16 -27.08 18.02
C THR A 269 -8.63 -27.51 19.41
N ASN A 270 -7.75 -27.54 20.41
CA ASN A 270 -8.09 -27.92 21.79
C ASN A 270 -8.84 -26.80 22.53
N ALA A 271 -9.86 -27.14 23.33
CA ALA A 271 -10.78 -26.19 23.97
C ALA A 271 -10.09 -25.05 24.77
N ALA A 272 -8.90 -25.29 25.35
CA ALA A 272 -8.14 -24.29 26.08
C ALA A 272 -7.45 -23.24 25.19
N ARG A 273 -7.12 -23.60 23.93
CA ARG A 273 -6.38 -22.75 22.97
C ARG A 273 -7.21 -22.34 21.76
N GLY A 274 -8.36 -22.97 21.53
CA GLY A 274 -9.29 -22.64 20.44
C GLY A 274 -9.83 -21.22 20.50
N ALA A 275 -9.99 -20.65 21.70
CA ALA A 275 -10.34 -19.24 21.84
C ALA A 275 -9.25 -18.30 21.29
N ALA A 276 -7.97 -18.64 21.48
CA ALA A 276 -6.85 -17.84 21.00
C ALA A 276 -6.69 -17.93 19.47
N GLY A 277 -6.78 -19.14 18.92
CA GLY A 277 -6.77 -19.37 17.47
C GLY A 277 -7.93 -18.68 16.76
N PHE A 278 -9.15 -18.80 17.31
CA PHE A 278 -10.33 -18.11 16.76
C PHE A 278 -10.18 -16.59 16.81
N LYS A 279 -9.73 -16.04 17.95
CA LYS A 279 -9.51 -14.60 18.11
C LYS A 279 -8.50 -14.06 17.09
N ALA A 280 -7.44 -14.81 16.81
CA ALA A 280 -6.44 -14.43 15.83
C ALA A 280 -6.98 -14.44 14.39
N VAL A 281 -7.72 -15.49 14.02
CA VAL A 281 -8.37 -15.57 12.71
C VAL A 281 -9.34 -14.41 12.52
N MET A 282 -10.12 -14.07 13.54
CA MET A 282 -11.01 -12.90 13.53
C MET A 282 -10.25 -11.58 13.43
N ALA A 283 -9.14 -11.42 14.14
CA ALA A 283 -8.32 -10.22 14.05
C ALA A 283 -7.69 -10.05 12.65
N ILE A 284 -7.19 -11.13 12.05
CA ILE A 284 -6.66 -11.15 10.68
C ILE A 284 -7.77 -10.83 9.68
N ASP A 285 -8.96 -11.42 9.86
CA ASP A 285 -10.11 -11.12 9.00
C ASP A 285 -10.52 -9.66 9.11
N GLN A 286 -10.59 -9.11 10.33
CA GLN A 286 -10.90 -7.70 10.57
C GLN A 286 -9.87 -6.79 9.92
N GLN A 287 -8.57 -7.09 10.02
CA GLN A 287 -7.53 -6.33 9.37
C GLN A 287 -7.68 -6.33 7.85
N ARG A 288 -7.98 -7.49 7.24
CA ARG A 288 -8.20 -7.58 5.79
C ARG A 288 -9.45 -6.83 5.34
N LYS A 289 -10.51 -6.89 6.14
CA LYS A 289 -11.73 -6.12 5.89
C LYS A 289 -11.44 -4.61 5.86
N ARG A 290 -10.47 -4.09 6.62
CA ARG A 290 -10.10 -2.65 6.60
C ARG A 290 -9.62 -2.17 5.23
N PHE A 291 -9.14 -3.09 4.40
CA PHE A 291 -8.65 -2.81 3.05
C PHE A 291 -9.67 -3.10 1.96
N ILE A 292 -10.93 -3.41 2.31
CA ILE A 292 -12.00 -3.53 1.31
C ILE A 292 -12.28 -2.15 0.72
N ILE A 293 -12.02 -2.02 -0.58
CA ILE A 293 -12.24 -0.82 -1.37
C ILE A 293 -13.73 -0.68 -1.69
N GLY A 294 -14.35 -1.78 -2.12
CA GLY A 294 -15.70 -1.77 -2.67
C GLY A 294 -16.06 -3.07 -3.40
N LYS A 295 -17.14 -3.00 -4.19
CA LYS A 295 -17.67 -4.15 -4.94
C LYS A 295 -17.53 -3.90 -6.44
N ALA A 296 -16.94 -4.88 -7.15
CA ALA A 296 -16.78 -4.80 -8.59
C ALA A 296 -18.14 -4.89 -9.31
N LEU A 297 -18.34 -4.03 -10.31
CA LEU A 297 -19.50 -4.02 -11.19
C LEU A 297 -19.22 -4.66 -12.54
N SER A 298 -17.98 -4.62 -13.00
CA SER A 298 -17.57 -5.18 -14.29
C SER A 298 -16.46 -6.23 -14.13
N TYR A 299 -16.27 -7.01 -15.18
CA TYR A 299 -15.17 -7.98 -15.29
C TYR A 299 -13.89 -7.26 -15.73
N ALA A 300 -12.73 -7.68 -15.21
CA ALA A 300 -11.43 -7.25 -15.73
C ALA A 300 -10.33 -8.29 -15.50
N ARG A 301 -9.48 -8.44 -16.52
CA ARG A 301 -8.20 -9.15 -16.41
C ARG A 301 -7.13 -8.25 -15.81
N PRO A 302 -5.98 -8.81 -15.38
CA PRO A 302 -4.82 -8.02 -14.98
C PRO A 302 -4.45 -6.97 -16.04
N GLY A 303 -4.37 -5.71 -15.62
CA GLY A 303 -4.08 -4.56 -16.48
C GLY A 303 -5.30 -3.88 -17.11
N GLU A 304 -6.49 -4.47 -17.03
CA GLU A 304 -7.71 -3.88 -17.61
C GLU A 304 -8.44 -2.96 -16.60
N PRO A 305 -9.10 -1.88 -17.06
CA PRO A 305 -9.96 -1.07 -16.22
C PRO A 305 -11.25 -1.80 -15.85
N PHE A 306 -11.77 -1.55 -14.65
CA PHE A 306 -13.07 -2.02 -14.21
C PHE A 306 -13.81 -0.98 -13.36
N ASP A 307 -15.12 -1.08 -13.37
CA ASP A 307 -16.00 -0.25 -12.57
C ASP A 307 -16.19 -0.86 -11.19
N ILE A 308 -16.07 -0.03 -10.17
CA ILE A 308 -16.21 -0.38 -8.77
C ILE A 308 -17.15 0.60 -8.07
N VAL A 309 -18.03 0.07 -7.22
CA VAL A 309 -18.74 0.90 -6.23
C VAL A 309 -17.89 0.93 -4.98
N LEU A 310 -17.29 2.10 -4.73
CA LEU A 310 -16.57 2.44 -3.52
C LEU A 310 -17.56 2.66 -2.38
N GLY A 311 -17.20 2.20 -1.19
CA GLY A 311 -18.04 2.35 0.00
C GLY A 311 -17.58 1.42 1.11
N GLY A 312 -16.33 1.60 1.55
CA GLY A 312 -15.60 0.66 2.40
C GLY A 312 -16.42 -0.03 3.51
N GLN A 313 -16.11 -1.31 3.69
CA GLN A 313 -16.68 -2.34 4.58
C GLN A 313 -18.21 -2.58 4.57
N PRO A 314 -18.65 -3.83 4.28
CA PRO A 314 -19.91 -4.33 4.80
C PRO A 314 -19.78 -4.54 6.31
N CYS A 315 -20.49 -3.74 7.12
CA CYS A 315 -20.66 -4.01 8.54
C CYS A 315 -21.50 -5.29 8.70
N PHE A 316 -20.90 -6.37 9.19
CA PHE A 316 -21.60 -7.53 9.74
C PHE A 316 -20.97 -7.90 11.07
#